data_AF-A0A2D0LI29-F1
#
_entry.id   AF-A0A2D0LI29-F1
#
_cell.length_a   1.000
_cell.length_b   1.000
_cell.length_c   1.000
_cell.angle_alpha   90.00
_cell.angle_beta   90.00
_cell.angle_gamma   90.00
#
_symmetry.space_group_name_H-M   'P 1'
#
loop_
_entity.id
_entity.type
_entity.pdbx_description
1 polymer ?
#
loop_
_entity_poly.entity_id
_entity_poly.type
_entity_poly.pdbx_seq_one_letter_code
_entity_poly.pdbx_strand_id
1 'polypeptide(L)'
;MSNAMRFSLPDNSNLIIGQSFLFTVTVLSDKDIDDNSTITFYNNKDITVPSNAIALTLDNNNKKKAIAIITLTVSNTVSENEKISFSVKTSLSGIQPKTLKYTARTIDSSSLELKVEDVFLPMPITFDDSQVGSISTKVNTVIRDNNGSTLSGVPVFIKNNVINDLDERYIYVDDKNTEINIQKFGQYSGIFVNSDEKGIVEFYVVPKKSLSLIIQLSSIIPNSTDFVFSQNPIFIIVDNVKDYQKPPEIITAIDGNFKSEGESKCWVDISPCNEYEIGDFVLFFVNKECKYYTRIIDDDEHRNPCLMKLPYVFFQKNELSRLSYLVIKPSGTILAESSPTDVTYRGRPNKPWTDVDRIYESCKVYSSSDVLIEQDGGINNQVISNHINNPNDAGLFVRITGTNDNSDSTKVRFGSEVILTLYINSSNRTTKQPFKGIMPYQPDKIGGKTATLTFDIPFNLLNDNLAFPYHDGEIFFDYQIGNDNDRGVTYGGIWSGHIVTFL
;
A
#
# COMPACT_ATOMS: atom_id res chain seq x y z
N MET A 1 -1.21 -8.32 43.00
CA MET A 1 -0.56 -7.77 41.80
C MET A 1 0.63 -6.96 42.32
N SER A 2 1.24 -6.08 41.55
CA SER A 2 2.25 -5.15 42.10
C SER A 2 1.90 -3.76 41.63
N ASN A 3 1.96 -2.78 42.54
CA ASN A 3 1.79 -1.36 42.19
C ASN A 3 2.69 -0.97 41.01
N ALA A 4 2.11 -0.50 39.91
CA ALA A 4 2.84 -0.23 38.67
C ALA A 4 2.19 0.87 37.84
N MET A 5 3.03 1.58 37.07
CA MET A 5 2.59 2.52 36.04
C MET A 5 3.02 1.99 34.68
N ARG A 6 2.07 1.90 33.74
CA ARG A 6 2.27 1.45 32.36
C ARG A 6 1.89 2.56 31.40
N PHE A 7 2.51 2.57 30.23
CA PHE A 7 2.37 3.62 29.23
C PHE A 7 2.00 3.01 27.88
N SER A 8 1.24 3.74 27.06
CA SER A 8 0.84 3.28 25.73
C SER A 8 1.97 3.25 24.71
N LEU A 9 3.07 3.98 24.95
CA LEU A 9 4.23 4.00 24.07
C LEU A 9 5.37 3.16 24.66
N PRO A 10 5.98 2.24 23.88
CA PRO A 10 7.18 1.53 24.28
C PRO A 10 8.34 2.48 24.62
N ASP A 11 9.22 2.06 25.53
CA ASP A 11 10.45 2.82 25.82
C ASP A 11 11.33 2.88 24.55
N ASN A 12 12.06 4.00 24.35
CA ASN A 12 12.91 4.25 23.18
C ASN A 12 12.20 4.34 21.80
N SER A 13 10.88 4.52 21.79
CA SER A 13 10.13 4.76 20.55
C SER A 13 10.60 6.02 19.80
N ASN A 14 10.27 6.06 18.52
CA ASN A 14 10.40 7.24 17.67
C ASN A 14 9.13 8.08 17.76
N LEU A 15 9.31 9.40 17.78
CA LEU A 15 8.22 10.37 17.72
C LEU A 15 8.48 11.33 16.57
N ILE A 16 7.43 11.65 15.81
CA ILE A 16 7.58 12.50 14.63
C ILE A 16 7.59 13.97 15.05
N ILE A 17 8.50 14.75 14.47
CA ILE A 17 8.63 16.19 14.74
C ILE A 17 7.28 16.89 14.48
N GLY A 18 6.81 17.70 15.43
CA GLY A 18 5.52 18.41 15.34
C GLY A 18 4.26 17.55 15.59
N GLN A 19 4.40 16.22 15.71
CA GLN A 19 3.27 15.32 15.89
C GLN A 19 2.52 15.55 17.19
N SER A 20 1.20 15.41 17.15
CA SER A 20 0.35 15.25 18.33
C SER A 20 -0.26 13.85 18.39
N PHE A 21 -0.34 13.26 19.59
CA PHE A 21 -0.83 11.89 19.77
C PHE A 21 -1.47 11.70 21.15
N LEU A 22 -2.29 10.66 21.28
CA LEU A 22 -2.85 10.26 22.57
C LEU A 22 -1.87 9.36 23.32
N PHE A 23 -1.56 9.77 24.54
CA PHE A 23 -0.73 9.03 25.48
C PHE A 23 -1.62 8.51 26.60
N THR A 24 -1.57 7.20 26.87
CA THR A 24 -2.33 6.58 27.94
C THR A 24 -1.40 6.18 29.07
N VAL A 25 -1.72 6.63 30.28
CA VAL A 25 -1.09 6.18 31.52
C VAL A 25 -2.06 5.24 32.22
N THR A 26 -1.66 3.98 32.39
CA THR A 26 -2.41 2.99 33.17
C THR A 26 -1.73 2.80 34.51
N VAL A 27 -2.48 3.03 35.59
CA VAL A 27 -2.02 2.79 36.95
C VAL A 27 -2.68 1.53 37.49
N LEU A 28 -1.85 0.62 38.02
CA LEU A 28 -2.27 -0.60 38.68
C LEU A 28 -1.86 -0.52 40.14
N SER A 29 -2.76 -0.92 41.03
CA SER A 29 -2.56 -0.91 42.47
C SER A 29 -3.02 -2.23 43.09
N ASP A 30 -2.46 -2.62 44.23
CA ASP A 30 -2.95 -3.77 45.01
C ASP A 30 -4.18 -3.41 45.87
N LYS A 31 -4.35 -2.12 46.14
CA LYS A 31 -5.46 -1.52 46.88
C LYS A 31 -6.34 -0.70 45.96
N ASP A 32 -7.57 -0.45 46.39
CA ASP A 32 -8.47 0.43 45.67
C ASP A 32 -7.85 1.82 45.54
N ILE A 33 -7.97 2.39 44.35
CA ILE A 33 -7.46 3.71 43.99
C ILE A 33 -8.55 4.73 44.35
N ASP A 34 -8.15 5.82 45.02
CA ASP A 34 -9.06 6.90 45.38
C ASP A 34 -9.52 7.68 44.13
N ASP A 35 -10.80 8.08 44.10
CA ASP A 35 -11.42 8.83 42.99
C ASP A 35 -10.70 10.17 42.68
N ASN A 36 -9.96 10.73 43.64
CA ASN A 36 -9.20 11.98 43.50
C ASN A 36 -7.73 11.76 43.10
N SER A 37 -7.35 10.53 42.75
CA SER A 37 -5.98 10.22 42.36
C SER A 37 -5.61 10.90 41.04
N THR A 38 -4.37 11.38 40.94
CA THR A 38 -3.91 12.15 39.78
C THR A 38 -2.57 11.65 39.27
N ILE A 39 -2.24 12.08 38.05
CA ILE A 39 -0.89 12.05 37.48
C ILE A 39 -0.39 13.47 37.20
N THR A 40 0.93 13.65 37.20
CA THR A 40 1.57 14.93 36.88
C THR A 40 2.80 14.71 36.01
N PHE A 41 2.97 15.60 35.04
CA PHE A 41 4.12 15.62 34.13
C PHE A 41 5.13 16.67 34.59
N TYR A 42 6.43 16.36 34.46
CA TYR A 42 7.51 17.27 34.82
C TYR A 42 8.80 16.94 34.04
N ASN A 43 9.80 17.83 34.11
CA ASN A 43 11.07 17.70 33.39
C ASN A 43 10.87 17.42 31.89
N ASN A 44 9.94 18.14 31.26
CA ASN A 44 9.69 18.00 29.83
C ASN A 44 10.80 18.72 29.03
N LYS A 45 11.21 18.09 27.93
CA LYS A 45 12.14 18.62 26.94
C LYS A 45 11.64 18.23 25.56
N ASP A 46 11.50 19.21 24.68
CA ASP A 46 11.06 19.05 23.29
C ASP A 46 9.67 18.42 23.12
N ILE A 47 8.82 18.55 24.14
CA ILE A 47 7.46 18.04 24.16
C ILE A 47 6.56 18.91 25.04
N THR A 48 5.36 19.21 24.54
CA THR A 48 4.30 19.87 25.28
C THR A 48 3.49 18.82 26.03
N VAL A 49 3.45 18.97 27.36
CA VAL A 49 2.69 18.14 28.30
C VAL A 49 1.66 19.00 29.05
N PRO A 50 0.60 18.41 29.63
CA PRO A 50 -0.32 19.16 30.47
C PRO A 50 0.38 19.82 31.66
N SER A 51 0.05 21.07 31.95
CA SER A 51 0.62 21.85 33.06
C SER A 51 0.02 21.51 34.42
N ASN A 52 -1.24 21.08 34.45
CA ASN A 52 -1.97 20.75 35.66
C ASN A 52 -1.98 19.24 35.93
N ALA A 53 -2.24 18.86 37.17
CA ALA A 53 -2.49 17.46 37.52
C ALA A 53 -3.73 16.94 36.79
N ILE A 54 -3.63 15.72 36.25
CA ILE A 54 -4.70 15.08 35.49
C ILE A 54 -5.35 14.03 36.36
N ALA A 55 -6.66 14.10 36.51
CA ALA A 55 -7.44 13.11 37.24
C ALA A 55 -7.38 11.74 36.56
N LEU A 56 -7.28 10.68 37.36
CA LEU A 56 -7.37 9.31 36.89
C LEU A 56 -8.85 8.90 36.79
N THR A 57 -9.21 8.25 35.68
CA THR A 57 -10.51 7.60 35.51
C THR A 57 -10.41 6.16 35.99
N LEU A 58 -11.20 5.79 37.00
CA LEU A 58 -11.22 4.44 37.55
C LEU A 58 -11.91 3.46 36.58
N ASP A 59 -11.43 2.23 36.57
CA ASP A 59 -12.14 1.13 35.94
C ASP A 59 -13.37 0.76 36.79
N ASN A 60 -14.57 0.90 36.20
CA ASN A 60 -15.85 0.68 36.88
C ASN A 60 -15.99 -0.72 37.47
N ASN A 61 -15.32 -1.71 36.89
CA ASN A 61 -15.38 -3.10 37.33
C ASN A 61 -14.24 -3.45 38.30
N ASN A 62 -13.20 -2.62 38.37
CA ASN A 62 -12.03 -2.87 39.19
C ASN A 62 -11.34 -1.57 39.64
N LYS A 63 -11.67 -1.09 40.84
CA LYS A 63 -11.06 0.11 41.45
C LYS A 63 -9.54 0.03 41.66
N LYS A 64 -8.90 -1.11 41.37
CA LYS A 64 -7.44 -1.29 41.41
C LYS A 64 -6.74 -0.91 40.11
N LYS A 65 -7.50 -0.54 39.09
CA LYS A 65 -7.00 -0.06 37.80
C LYS A 65 -7.59 1.32 37.52
N ALA A 66 -6.75 2.25 37.11
CA ALA A 66 -7.17 3.57 36.69
C ALA A 66 -6.36 4.02 35.46
N ILE A 67 -6.97 4.85 34.62
CA ILE A 67 -6.38 5.30 33.36
C ILE A 67 -6.46 6.83 33.25
N ALA A 68 -5.46 7.44 32.63
CA ALA A 68 -5.55 8.80 32.13
C ALA A 68 -5.09 8.83 30.67
N ILE A 69 -5.90 9.45 29.81
CA ILE A 69 -5.62 9.64 28.39
C ILE A 69 -5.39 11.13 28.18
N ILE A 70 -4.23 11.49 27.64
CA ILE A 70 -3.84 12.89 27.44
C ILE A 70 -3.15 13.08 26.10
N THR A 71 -3.35 14.25 25.50
CA THR A 71 -2.68 14.63 24.27
C THR A 71 -1.31 15.19 24.58
N LEU A 72 -0.28 14.63 23.94
CA LEU A 72 1.07 15.17 23.94
C LEU A 72 1.40 15.71 22.53
N THR A 73 2.25 16.73 22.47
CA THR A 73 2.70 17.32 21.20
C THR A 73 4.21 17.45 21.19
N VAL A 74 4.86 16.86 20.18
CA VAL A 74 6.30 16.98 19.96
C VAL A 74 6.61 18.40 19.47
N SER A 75 7.71 18.99 19.94
CA SER A 75 8.14 20.30 19.45
C SER A 75 8.36 20.26 17.93
N ASN A 76 7.98 21.33 17.25
CA ASN A 76 8.27 21.55 15.83
C ASN A 76 9.68 22.10 15.57
N THR A 77 10.41 22.47 16.63
CA THR A 77 11.78 23.03 16.54
C THR A 77 12.86 22.03 16.96
N VAL A 78 12.50 20.82 17.38
CA VAL A 78 13.47 19.79 17.75
C VAL A 78 14.18 19.27 16.51
N SER A 79 15.48 19.03 16.60
CA SER A 79 16.24 18.51 15.46
C SER A 79 16.06 17.00 15.33
N GLU A 80 16.17 16.49 14.10
CA GLU A 80 16.12 15.06 13.85
C GLU A 80 17.22 14.31 14.64
N ASN A 81 16.87 13.14 15.18
CA ASN A 81 17.68 12.30 16.06
C ASN A 81 17.92 12.83 17.48
N GLU A 82 17.39 14.01 17.84
CA GLU A 82 17.48 14.50 19.22
C GLU A 82 16.57 13.71 20.18
N LYS A 83 16.95 13.72 21.47
CA LYS A 83 16.20 13.04 22.52
C LYS A 83 15.08 13.93 23.06
N ILE A 84 13.86 13.42 22.98
CA ILE A 84 12.68 13.96 23.64
C ILE A 84 12.54 13.25 25.00
N SER A 85 12.20 13.99 26.05
CA SER A 85 12.04 13.38 27.38
C SER A 85 11.02 14.09 28.24
N PHE A 86 10.34 13.33 29.08
CA PHE A 86 9.47 13.83 30.14
C PHE A 86 9.35 12.79 31.25
N SER A 87 8.92 13.22 32.44
CA SER A 87 8.71 12.32 33.57
C SER A 87 7.26 12.36 34.04
N VAL A 88 6.75 11.21 34.47
CA VAL A 88 5.39 11.05 34.98
C VAL A 88 5.46 10.54 36.41
N LYS A 89 4.67 11.16 37.30
CA LYS A 89 4.43 10.68 38.67
C LYS A 89 2.94 10.60 38.95
N THR A 90 2.55 9.79 39.92
CA THR A 90 1.18 9.71 40.43
C THR A 90 1.10 10.16 41.89
N SER A 91 -0.08 10.57 42.34
CA SER A 91 -0.36 10.84 43.76
C SER A 91 -0.41 9.58 44.62
N LEU A 92 -0.50 8.39 44.02
CA LEU A 92 -0.57 7.12 44.74
C LEU A 92 0.77 6.73 45.38
N SER A 93 0.72 6.32 46.65
CA SER A 93 1.90 5.87 47.39
C SER A 93 2.44 4.54 46.87
N GLY A 94 3.76 4.38 46.89
CA GLY A 94 4.42 3.13 46.49
C GLY A 94 4.62 2.94 44.98
N ILE A 95 4.25 3.93 44.14
CA ILE A 95 4.56 3.93 42.71
C ILE A 95 5.67 4.93 42.44
N GLN A 96 6.79 4.46 41.91
CA GLN A 96 7.93 5.34 41.58
C GLN A 96 7.65 6.15 40.31
N PRO A 97 8.07 7.42 40.26
CA PRO A 97 8.05 8.18 39.03
C PRO A 97 8.88 7.50 37.94
N LYS A 98 8.44 7.62 36.68
CA LYS A 98 9.18 7.10 35.53
C LYS A 98 9.51 8.22 34.54
N THR A 99 10.77 8.28 34.15
CA THR A 99 11.25 9.14 33.06
C THR A 99 11.20 8.37 31.77
N LEU A 100 10.59 8.97 30.76
CA LEU A 100 10.43 8.42 29.42
C LEU A 100 11.35 9.18 28.46
N LYS A 101 11.97 8.44 27.54
CA LYS A 101 12.90 8.97 26.55
C LYS A 101 12.55 8.41 25.18
N TYR A 102 12.50 9.32 24.21
CA TYR A 102 12.16 9.03 22.82
C TYR A 102 13.15 9.73 21.89
N THR A 103 13.12 9.39 20.61
CA THR A 103 13.96 10.02 19.59
C THR A 103 13.09 10.75 18.59
N ALA A 104 13.37 12.04 18.36
CA ALA A 104 12.73 12.83 17.32
C ALA A 104 13.13 12.32 15.93
N ARG A 105 12.17 12.13 15.03
CA ARG A 105 12.39 11.66 13.65
C ARG A 105 11.55 12.42 12.65
N THR A 106 12.01 12.51 11.42
CA THR A 106 11.14 12.80 10.27
C THR A 106 10.50 11.51 9.76
N ILE A 107 9.43 11.64 8.97
CA ILE A 107 8.72 10.51 8.36
C ILE A 107 8.67 10.71 6.85
N ASP A 108 8.85 9.63 6.10
CA ASP A 108 8.46 9.58 4.70
C ASP A 108 6.94 9.40 4.66
N SER A 109 6.22 10.43 4.21
CA SER A 109 4.75 10.40 4.18
C SER A 109 4.20 9.28 3.32
N SER A 110 4.90 8.86 2.25
CA SER A 110 4.45 7.75 1.40
C SER A 110 4.45 6.41 2.14
N SER A 111 5.28 6.26 3.17
CA SER A 111 5.33 5.06 4.01
C SER A 111 4.10 4.87 4.90
N LEU A 112 3.20 5.87 4.96
CA LEU A 112 1.93 5.78 5.69
C LEU A 112 0.83 5.04 4.90
N GLU A 113 0.99 4.85 3.57
CA GLU A 113 -0.05 4.23 2.74
C GLU A 113 -0.42 2.82 3.25
N LEU A 114 -1.69 2.66 3.65
CA LEU A 114 -2.20 1.40 4.19
C LEU A 114 -2.53 0.42 3.06
N LYS A 115 -2.06 -0.81 3.21
CA LYS A 115 -2.40 -1.95 2.36
C LYS A 115 -3.46 -2.80 3.03
N VAL A 116 -4.50 -3.13 2.26
CA VAL A 116 -5.58 -4.04 2.67
C VAL A 116 -5.32 -5.36 1.97
N GLU A 117 -5.21 -6.46 2.72
CA GLU A 117 -4.96 -7.78 2.14
C GLU A 117 -6.19 -8.28 1.38
N ASP A 118 -7.32 -8.41 2.07
CA ASP A 118 -8.60 -8.80 1.46
C ASP A 118 -9.51 -7.58 1.34
N VAL A 119 -9.72 -7.10 0.11
CA VAL A 119 -10.58 -5.94 -0.17
C VAL A 119 -12.06 -6.28 -0.14
N PHE A 120 -12.44 -7.55 -0.32
CA PHE A 120 -13.84 -7.99 -0.37
C PHE A 120 -14.11 -9.05 0.70
N LEU A 121 -15.03 -8.73 1.62
CA LEU A 121 -15.43 -9.54 2.75
C LEU A 121 -16.92 -9.93 2.59
N PRO A 122 -17.23 -11.10 2.01
CA PRO A 122 -18.59 -11.57 1.90
C PRO A 122 -19.13 -12.00 3.27
N MET A 123 -20.31 -11.54 3.62
CA MET A 123 -20.94 -11.79 4.92
C MET A 123 -22.27 -12.53 4.75
N PRO A 124 -22.53 -13.59 5.52
CA PRO A 124 -23.80 -14.29 5.46
C PRO A 124 -24.93 -13.45 6.06
N ILE A 125 -26.15 -13.59 5.53
CA ILE A 125 -27.36 -12.93 6.06
C ILE A 125 -27.57 -13.28 7.54
N THR A 126 -27.24 -14.51 7.92
CA THR A 126 -27.42 -15.04 9.28
C THR A 126 -26.26 -14.71 10.23
N PHE A 127 -25.38 -13.76 9.89
CA PHE A 127 -24.22 -13.42 10.72
C PHE A 127 -24.65 -12.92 12.11
N ASP A 128 -24.20 -13.63 13.15
CA ASP A 128 -24.46 -13.32 14.55
C ASP A 128 -23.16 -13.19 15.37
N ASP A 129 -23.31 -12.84 16.65
CA ASP A 129 -22.20 -12.60 17.57
C ASP A 129 -21.25 -13.81 17.73
N SER A 130 -21.73 -15.04 17.49
CA SER A 130 -20.90 -16.26 17.57
C SER A 130 -19.91 -16.40 16.43
N GLN A 131 -20.12 -15.65 15.33
CA GLN A 131 -19.31 -15.67 14.12
C GLN A 131 -18.33 -14.49 14.06
N VAL A 132 -18.34 -13.59 15.04
CA VAL A 132 -17.38 -12.47 15.12
C VAL A 132 -15.95 -13.02 15.09
N GLY A 133 -15.13 -12.45 14.20
CA GLY A 133 -13.75 -12.87 13.97
C GLY A 133 -13.57 -13.98 12.91
N SER A 134 -14.65 -14.62 12.44
CA SER A 134 -14.57 -15.59 11.32
C SER A 134 -14.32 -14.92 9.96
N ILE A 135 -14.68 -13.64 9.84
CA ILE A 135 -14.44 -12.80 8.66
C ILE A 135 -13.61 -11.61 9.12
N SER A 136 -12.44 -11.41 8.51
CA SER A 136 -11.53 -10.32 8.85
C SER A 136 -10.65 -10.01 7.66
N THR A 137 -10.23 -8.75 7.52
CA THR A 137 -9.12 -8.37 6.65
C THR A 137 -8.00 -7.77 7.48
N LYS A 138 -6.75 -8.06 7.10
CA LYS A 138 -5.57 -7.44 7.68
C LYS A 138 -5.29 -6.13 6.95
N VAL A 139 -5.00 -5.09 7.72
CA VAL A 139 -4.54 -3.80 7.21
C VAL A 139 -3.15 -3.55 7.77
N ASN A 140 -2.19 -3.24 6.90
CA ASN A 140 -0.82 -3.00 7.33
C ASN A 140 -0.06 -1.97 6.49
N THR A 141 1.02 -1.45 7.06
CA THR A 141 2.07 -0.71 6.35
C THR A 141 3.38 -0.74 7.13
N VAL A 142 4.47 -0.24 6.54
CA VAL A 142 5.80 -0.15 7.17
C VAL A 142 6.28 1.28 7.16
N ILE A 143 6.32 1.90 8.35
CA ILE A 143 6.69 3.30 8.53
C ILE A 143 8.21 3.49 8.44
N ARG A 144 8.63 4.47 7.66
CA ARG A 144 10.04 4.79 7.41
C ARG A 144 10.32 6.29 7.57
N ASP A 145 11.56 6.63 7.85
CA ASP A 145 12.06 8.00 7.68
C ASP A 145 12.42 8.29 6.22
N ASN A 146 12.79 9.54 5.95
CA ASN A 146 13.23 9.98 4.63
C ASN A 146 14.53 9.32 4.13
N ASN A 147 15.23 8.57 5.01
CA ASN A 147 16.42 7.81 4.67
C ASN A 147 16.14 6.31 4.48
N GLY A 148 14.86 5.90 4.53
CA GLY A 148 14.41 4.51 4.37
C GLY A 148 14.54 3.65 5.63
N SER A 149 15.01 4.21 6.74
CA SER A 149 15.12 3.50 8.01
C SER A 149 13.76 3.33 8.65
N THR A 150 13.46 2.12 9.12
CA THR A 150 12.19 1.83 9.80
C THR A 150 12.05 2.62 11.10
N LEU A 151 10.83 3.06 11.41
CA LEU A 151 10.53 3.84 12.62
C LEU A 151 9.70 3.04 13.61
N SER A 152 10.24 2.79 14.79
CA SER A 152 9.62 1.96 15.82
C SER A 152 8.77 2.77 16.80
N GLY A 153 7.63 2.23 17.23
CA GLY A 153 6.78 2.81 18.27
C GLY A 153 6.14 4.15 17.90
N VAL A 154 6.05 4.47 16.60
CA VAL A 154 5.43 5.70 16.11
C VAL A 154 3.91 5.56 16.23
N PRO A 155 3.21 6.44 16.96
CA PRO A 155 1.77 6.43 16.99
C PRO A 155 1.20 6.94 15.65
N VAL A 156 0.36 6.17 14.98
CA VAL A 156 -0.31 6.57 13.73
C VAL A 156 -1.81 6.63 13.97
N PHE A 157 -2.45 7.72 13.56
CA PHE A 157 -3.90 7.86 13.67
C PHE A 157 -4.57 7.35 12.40
N ILE A 158 -5.38 6.31 12.53
CA ILE A 158 -6.15 5.73 11.43
C ILE A 158 -7.61 6.16 11.58
N LYS A 159 -8.19 6.71 10.51
CA LYS A 159 -9.61 7.08 10.47
C LYS A 159 -10.29 6.57 9.21
N ASN A 160 -11.61 6.43 9.28
CA ASN A 160 -12.43 6.31 8.08
C ASN A 160 -12.72 7.70 7.51
N ASN A 161 -12.82 7.80 6.19
CA ASN A 161 -13.13 9.06 5.51
C ASN A 161 -14.63 9.33 5.36
N VAL A 162 -15.47 8.31 5.59
CA VAL A 162 -16.91 8.48 5.79
C VAL A 162 -17.17 8.67 7.29
N ILE A 163 -17.91 9.72 7.64
CA ILE A 163 -18.15 10.13 9.03
C ILE A 163 -18.87 9.01 9.80
N ASN A 164 -18.29 8.59 10.93
CA ASN A 164 -18.88 7.72 11.97
C ASN A 164 -19.07 6.20 11.70
N ASP A 165 -18.57 5.62 10.60
CA ASP A 165 -18.83 4.18 10.33
C ASP A 165 -17.92 3.18 11.07
N LEU A 166 -16.85 3.63 11.74
CA LEU A 166 -15.98 2.71 12.49
C LEU A 166 -16.68 2.13 13.73
N ASP A 167 -17.64 2.86 14.33
CA ASP A 167 -18.33 2.46 15.57
C ASP A 167 -19.08 1.12 15.43
N GLU A 168 -19.46 0.79 14.20
CA GLU A 168 -20.14 -0.46 13.83
C GLU A 168 -19.17 -1.63 13.63
N ARG A 169 -17.86 -1.48 13.88
CA ARG A 169 -16.84 -2.53 13.66
C ARG A 169 -15.99 -2.80 14.89
N TYR A 170 -15.51 -4.02 15.01
CA TYR A 170 -14.42 -4.34 15.92
C TYR A 170 -13.11 -4.12 15.16
N ILE A 171 -12.17 -3.49 15.83
CA ILE A 171 -10.81 -3.36 15.33
C ILE A 171 -9.92 -4.05 16.33
N TYR A 172 -9.11 -5.00 15.87
CA TYR A 172 -8.20 -5.74 16.74
C TYR A 172 -6.75 -5.41 16.41
N VAL A 173 -5.88 -5.51 17.42
CA VAL A 173 -4.43 -5.54 17.21
C VAL A 173 -4.03 -6.84 16.50
N ASP A 174 -2.73 -6.99 16.23
CA ASP A 174 -2.10 -8.13 15.55
C ASP A 174 -2.54 -9.53 16.06
N ASP A 175 -2.89 -9.65 17.34
CA ASP A 175 -3.30 -10.89 18.00
C ASP A 175 -4.74 -11.35 17.70
N LYS A 176 -5.54 -10.55 16.97
CA LYS A 176 -6.98 -10.76 16.67
C LYS A 176 -7.89 -10.88 17.90
N ASN A 177 -7.41 -10.56 19.10
CA ASN A 177 -8.10 -10.77 20.37
C ASN A 177 -8.21 -9.50 21.21
N THR A 178 -7.25 -8.57 21.08
CA THR A 178 -7.26 -7.31 21.83
C THR A 178 -7.89 -6.21 20.98
N GLU A 179 -9.10 -5.79 21.37
CA GLU A 179 -9.83 -4.71 20.69
C GLU A 179 -9.14 -3.35 20.88
N ILE A 180 -9.01 -2.60 19.79
CA ILE A 180 -8.57 -1.21 19.75
C ILE A 180 -9.81 -0.32 19.82
N ASN A 181 -9.95 0.38 20.95
CA ASN A 181 -11.05 1.31 21.13
C ASN A 181 -10.94 2.51 20.19
N ILE A 182 -12.08 2.87 19.60
CA ILE A 182 -12.23 4.10 18.83
C ILE A 182 -12.13 5.29 19.79
N GLN A 183 -11.33 6.27 19.40
CA GLN A 183 -11.01 7.45 20.17
C GLN A 183 -11.31 8.69 19.35
N LYS A 184 -11.76 9.75 20.03
CA LYS A 184 -11.88 11.08 19.43
C LYS A 184 -10.54 11.79 19.52
N PHE A 185 -10.09 12.33 18.39
CA PHE A 185 -8.90 13.17 18.31
C PHE A 185 -9.24 14.45 17.53
N GLY A 186 -9.35 15.57 18.25
CA GLY A 186 -9.90 16.80 17.69
C GLY A 186 -11.34 16.61 17.22
N GLN A 187 -11.60 16.83 15.94
CA GLN A 187 -12.93 16.65 15.32
C GLN A 187 -13.14 15.26 14.70
N TYR A 188 -12.12 14.41 14.71
CA TYR A 188 -12.15 13.10 14.06
C TYR A 188 -12.34 11.96 15.06
N SER A 189 -12.99 10.89 14.62
CA SER A 189 -13.03 9.61 15.32
C SER A 189 -12.18 8.60 14.55
N GLY A 190 -11.39 7.82 15.28
CA GLY A 190 -10.47 6.85 14.68
C GLY A 190 -9.76 6.03 15.74
N ILE A 191 -8.66 5.40 15.38
CA ILE A 191 -7.82 4.61 16.28
C ILE A 191 -6.39 5.10 16.22
N PHE A 192 -5.65 4.92 17.32
CA PHE A 192 -4.20 5.01 17.30
C PHE A 192 -3.61 3.61 17.25
N VAL A 193 -2.74 3.38 16.28
CA VAL A 193 -1.96 2.14 16.16
C VAL A 193 -0.50 2.54 16.16
N ASN A 194 0.30 1.94 17.04
CA ASN A 194 1.73 2.19 17.10
C ASN A 194 2.45 1.24 16.14
N SER A 195 3.51 1.71 15.50
CA SER A 195 4.40 0.81 14.78
C SER A 195 5.17 -0.11 15.74
N ASP A 196 5.43 -1.35 15.33
CA ASP A 196 6.25 -2.30 16.08
C ASP A 196 7.76 -1.98 15.98
N GLU A 197 8.62 -2.86 16.52
CA GLU A 197 10.08 -2.70 16.47
C GLU A 197 10.66 -2.68 15.04
N LYS A 198 9.94 -3.22 14.06
CA LYS A 198 10.30 -3.25 12.64
C LYS A 198 9.62 -2.11 11.85
N GLY A 199 8.90 -1.23 12.54
CA GLY A 199 8.14 -0.14 11.94
C GLY A 199 6.82 -0.57 11.30
N ILE A 200 6.35 -1.78 11.55
CA ILE A 200 5.09 -2.28 11.00
C ILE A 200 3.92 -1.73 11.80
N VAL A 201 2.98 -1.08 11.13
CA VAL A 201 1.65 -0.76 11.66
C VAL A 201 0.71 -1.84 11.13
N GLU A 202 0.07 -2.60 12.01
CA GLU A 202 -0.83 -3.70 11.65
C GLU A 202 -2.06 -3.74 12.56
N PHE A 203 -3.23 -3.99 11.96
CA PHE A 203 -4.48 -4.22 12.68
C PHE A 203 -5.46 -5.02 11.80
N TYR A 204 -6.50 -5.58 12.42
CA TYR A 204 -7.55 -6.33 11.74
C TYR A 204 -8.88 -5.59 11.82
N VAL A 205 -9.58 -5.54 10.70
CA VAL A 205 -10.95 -5.02 10.62
C VAL A 205 -11.92 -6.20 10.62
N VAL A 206 -12.83 -6.21 11.60
CA VAL A 206 -13.80 -7.29 11.82
C VAL A 206 -15.23 -6.70 11.87
N PRO A 207 -16.17 -7.19 11.05
CA PRO A 207 -17.57 -6.79 11.12
C PRO A 207 -18.22 -7.17 12.47
N LYS A 208 -19.00 -6.25 13.08
CA LYS A 208 -19.79 -6.55 14.30
C LYS A 208 -21.12 -7.25 14.02
N LYS A 209 -21.74 -6.95 12.87
CA LYS A 209 -23.09 -7.40 12.54
C LYS A 209 -23.27 -7.51 11.03
N SER A 210 -24.29 -8.24 10.62
CA SER A 210 -24.71 -8.38 9.22
C SER A 210 -25.18 -7.04 8.62
N LEU A 211 -24.24 -6.23 8.13
CA LEU A 211 -24.48 -4.94 7.48
C LEU A 211 -23.50 -4.75 6.33
N SER A 212 -24.00 -4.47 5.13
CA SER A 212 -23.17 -4.08 3.99
C SER A 212 -22.64 -2.65 4.14
N LEU A 213 -21.38 -2.42 3.82
CA LEU A 213 -20.73 -1.11 3.84
C LEU A 213 -19.40 -1.09 3.07
N ILE A 214 -18.91 0.11 2.84
CA ILE A 214 -17.60 0.37 2.23
C ILE A 214 -16.77 1.23 3.18
N ILE A 215 -15.58 0.74 3.56
CA ILE A 215 -14.66 1.45 4.46
C ILE A 215 -13.50 1.99 3.63
N GLN A 216 -13.26 3.30 3.70
CA GLN A 216 -12.10 3.93 3.07
C GLN A 216 -11.20 4.54 4.14
N LEU A 217 -10.14 3.82 4.49
CA LEU A 217 -9.22 4.21 5.55
C LEU A 217 -8.26 5.31 5.10
N SER A 218 -7.73 6.03 6.08
CA SER A 218 -6.59 6.93 5.92
C SER A 218 -5.74 6.92 7.17
N SER A 219 -4.45 7.15 6.98
CA SER A 219 -3.42 7.24 8.01
C SER A 219 -2.90 8.65 8.11
N ILE A 220 -2.75 9.14 9.34
CA ILE A 220 -2.41 10.53 9.63
C ILE A 220 -1.38 10.57 10.75
N ILE A 221 -0.39 11.46 10.60
CA ILE A 221 0.40 11.97 11.71
C ILE A 221 -0.27 13.28 12.16
N PRO A 222 -1.06 13.28 13.27
CA PRO A 222 -1.86 14.45 13.60
C PRO A 222 -0.99 15.68 13.90
N ASN A 223 -1.47 16.85 13.46
CA ASN A 223 -0.72 18.12 13.42
C ASN A 223 0.54 18.11 12.53
N SER A 224 0.67 17.12 11.64
CA SER A 224 1.55 17.17 10.47
C SER A 224 0.73 17.36 9.18
N THR A 225 1.40 17.69 8.07
CA THR A 225 0.86 17.62 6.70
C THR A 225 0.79 16.20 6.16
N ASP A 226 1.32 15.22 6.90
CA ASP A 226 1.43 13.83 6.46
C ASP A 226 0.11 13.08 6.64
N PHE A 227 -0.64 12.99 5.55
CA PHE A 227 -1.90 12.27 5.40
C PHE A 227 -1.86 11.44 4.12
N VAL A 228 -2.25 10.16 4.20
CA VAL A 228 -2.34 9.27 3.03
C VAL A 228 -3.59 8.39 3.11
N PHE A 229 -4.27 8.19 1.98
CA PHE A 229 -5.38 7.26 1.85
C PHE A 229 -4.89 5.81 1.81
N SER A 230 -5.70 4.85 2.22
CA SER A 230 -5.40 3.44 1.93
C SER A 230 -5.43 3.19 0.42
N GLN A 231 -4.61 2.25 -0.03
CA GLN A 231 -4.51 1.88 -1.46
C GLN A 231 -5.87 1.42 -2.01
N ASN A 232 -6.64 0.69 -1.20
CA ASN A 232 -7.95 0.17 -1.55
C ASN A 232 -8.96 0.40 -0.40
N PRO A 233 -10.26 0.57 -0.71
CA PRO A 233 -11.33 0.44 0.28
C PRO A 233 -11.57 -1.03 0.64
N ILE A 234 -12.26 -1.26 1.76
CA ILE A 234 -12.74 -2.56 2.20
C ILE A 234 -14.24 -2.62 1.91
N PHE A 235 -14.67 -3.59 1.11
CA PHE A 235 -16.06 -3.90 0.80
C PHE A 235 -16.53 -5.03 1.71
N ILE A 236 -17.39 -4.73 2.67
CA ILE A 236 -18.06 -5.74 3.50
C ILE A 236 -19.47 -5.86 2.97
N ILE A 237 -19.83 -7.00 2.39
CA ILE A 237 -21.09 -7.13 1.64
C ILE A 237 -21.88 -8.31 2.17
N VAL A 238 -23.11 -8.06 2.61
CA VAL A 238 -24.09 -9.09 2.91
C VAL A 238 -24.72 -9.56 1.60
N ASP A 239 -24.43 -10.81 1.23
CA ASP A 239 -25.02 -11.40 0.04
C ASP A 239 -26.51 -11.71 0.30
N ASN A 240 -27.39 -10.90 -0.29
CA ASN A 240 -28.83 -11.04 -0.22
C ASN A 240 -29.49 -11.02 -1.59
N VAL A 241 -28.71 -11.17 -2.66
CA VAL A 241 -29.21 -11.04 -4.03
C VAL A 241 -29.99 -12.29 -4.41
N LYS A 242 -31.20 -12.09 -4.93
CA LYS A 242 -32.08 -13.19 -5.38
C LYS A 242 -32.17 -13.30 -6.90
N ASP A 243 -31.96 -12.18 -7.60
CA ASP A 243 -32.13 -12.08 -9.04
C ASP A 243 -30.82 -11.64 -9.69
N TYR A 244 -30.24 -12.54 -10.50
CA TYR A 244 -29.01 -12.27 -11.23
C TYR A 244 -29.31 -11.44 -12.50
N GLN A 245 -28.50 -10.41 -12.71
CA GLN A 245 -28.45 -9.65 -13.95
C GLN A 245 -27.69 -10.40 -15.07
N LYS A 246 -27.74 -9.81 -16.26
CA LYS A 246 -27.09 -10.35 -17.47
C LYS A 246 -25.60 -10.59 -17.19
N PRO A 247 -25.03 -11.72 -17.67
CA PRO A 247 -23.60 -11.95 -17.60
C PRO A 247 -22.80 -10.84 -18.31
N PRO A 248 -21.59 -10.50 -17.82
CA PRO A 248 -20.72 -9.54 -18.49
C PRO A 248 -20.23 -10.10 -19.83
N GLU A 249 -19.96 -9.20 -20.78
CA GLU A 249 -19.46 -9.53 -22.11
C GLU A 249 -18.11 -8.84 -22.37
N ILE A 250 -17.07 -9.60 -22.68
CA ILE A 250 -15.81 -9.02 -23.16
C ILE A 250 -15.97 -8.72 -24.65
N ILE A 251 -15.96 -7.45 -25.05
CA ILE A 251 -16.29 -7.02 -26.42
C ILE A 251 -15.42 -7.67 -27.48
N THR A 252 -14.15 -7.92 -27.16
CA THR A 252 -13.17 -8.51 -28.09
C THR A 252 -13.16 -10.03 -28.05
N ALA A 253 -14.01 -10.67 -27.22
CA ALA A 253 -14.04 -12.12 -27.14
C ALA A 253 -14.79 -12.73 -28.33
N ILE A 254 -14.19 -13.75 -28.92
CA ILE A 254 -14.77 -14.57 -29.99
C ILE A 254 -14.85 -16.00 -29.47
N ASP A 255 -16.06 -16.57 -29.42
CA ASP A 255 -16.32 -17.90 -28.86
C ASP A 255 -15.74 -18.09 -27.45
N GLY A 256 -15.85 -17.06 -26.60
CA GLY A 256 -15.31 -17.03 -25.23
C GLY A 256 -13.80 -16.84 -25.15
N ASN A 257 -13.10 -16.69 -26.27
CA ASN A 257 -11.65 -16.49 -26.31
C ASN A 257 -11.30 -15.04 -26.57
N PHE A 258 -10.34 -14.51 -25.82
CA PHE A 258 -9.86 -13.14 -26.02
C PHE A 258 -8.34 -13.06 -25.85
N LYS A 259 -7.70 -12.11 -26.52
CA LYS A 259 -6.26 -11.87 -26.47
C LYS A 259 -5.99 -10.37 -26.47
N SER A 260 -4.83 -10.00 -25.96
CA SER A 260 -4.29 -8.65 -26.06
C SER A 260 -3.41 -8.56 -27.30
N GLU A 261 -3.49 -7.46 -28.04
CA GLU A 261 -2.59 -7.15 -29.15
C GLU A 261 -1.41 -6.27 -28.69
N GLY A 262 -1.31 -6.01 -27.38
CA GLY A 262 -0.32 -5.12 -26.77
C GLY A 262 -0.92 -4.23 -25.67
N GLU A 263 -2.25 -4.14 -25.61
CA GLU A 263 -2.99 -3.38 -24.61
C GLU A 263 -3.00 -4.09 -23.26
N SER A 264 -2.94 -3.31 -22.19
CA SER A 264 -2.97 -3.77 -20.80
C SER A 264 -4.38 -4.15 -20.34
N LYS A 265 -5.44 -3.63 -20.99
CA LYS A 265 -6.83 -3.81 -20.58
C LYS A 265 -7.74 -4.24 -21.74
N CYS A 266 -8.79 -4.99 -21.41
CA CYS A 266 -9.89 -5.35 -22.30
C CYS A 266 -11.16 -4.60 -21.93
N TRP A 267 -12.06 -4.39 -22.89
CA TRP A 267 -13.36 -3.77 -22.65
C TRP A 267 -14.39 -4.82 -22.24
N VAL A 268 -15.11 -4.53 -21.16
CA VAL A 268 -16.19 -5.35 -20.60
C VAL A 268 -17.47 -4.55 -20.61
N ASP A 269 -18.50 -5.07 -21.27
CA ASP A 269 -19.85 -4.52 -21.28
C ASP A 269 -20.70 -5.20 -20.21
N ILE A 270 -21.33 -4.37 -19.36
CA ILE A 270 -22.24 -4.79 -18.30
C ILE A 270 -23.68 -4.28 -18.51
N SER A 271 -24.03 -3.89 -19.74
CA SER A 271 -25.35 -3.36 -20.08
C SER A 271 -26.50 -4.34 -19.79
N PRO A 272 -27.68 -3.84 -19.35
CA PRO A 272 -28.06 -2.41 -19.22
C PRO A 272 -27.75 -1.81 -17.83
N CYS A 273 -27.37 -0.53 -17.79
CA CYS A 273 -27.00 0.20 -16.55
C CYS A 273 -28.00 1.30 -16.17
N ASN A 274 -29.27 1.11 -16.48
CA ASN A 274 -30.29 2.17 -16.36
C ASN A 274 -30.46 2.69 -14.93
N GLU A 275 -30.10 1.89 -13.93
CA GLU A 275 -30.26 2.20 -12.50
C GLU A 275 -28.94 2.60 -11.82
N TYR A 276 -27.83 2.67 -12.56
CA TYR A 276 -26.52 2.92 -11.98
C TYR A 276 -26.21 4.42 -11.96
N GLU A 277 -25.72 4.91 -10.83
CA GLU A 277 -25.45 6.33 -10.59
C GLU A 277 -23.94 6.60 -10.55
N ILE A 278 -23.55 7.85 -10.86
CA ILE A 278 -22.18 8.31 -10.68
C ILE A 278 -21.78 8.13 -9.21
N GLY A 279 -20.64 7.50 -8.98
CA GLY A 279 -20.12 7.18 -7.66
C GLY A 279 -20.41 5.76 -7.18
N ASP A 280 -21.31 5.02 -7.85
CA ASP A 280 -21.51 3.60 -7.58
C ASP A 280 -20.25 2.79 -7.91
N PHE A 281 -20.05 1.70 -7.18
CA PHE A 281 -18.91 0.81 -7.33
C PHE A 281 -19.29 -0.39 -8.18
N VAL A 282 -18.41 -0.77 -9.10
CA VAL A 282 -18.49 -2.03 -9.85
C VAL A 282 -17.30 -2.88 -9.45
N LEU A 283 -17.55 -4.03 -8.83
CA LEU A 283 -16.53 -5.00 -8.44
C LEU A 283 -16.55 -6.13 -9.47
N PHE A 284 -15.39 -6.53 -9.99
CA PHE A 284 -15.23 -7.65 -10.90
C PHE A 284 -14.58 -8.83 -10.20
N PHE A 285 -15.14 -10.01 -10.47
CA PHE A 285 -14.72 -11.27 -9.90
C PHE A 285 -14.22 -12.19 -11.01
N VAL A 286 -13.07 -12.82 -10.77
CA VAL A 286 -12.56 -13.90 -11.61
C VAL A 286 -12.49 -15.14 -10.74
N ASN A 287 -13.21 -16.20 -11.12
CA ASN A 287 -13.29 -17.44 -10.35
C ASN A 287 -13.76 -17.23 -8.90
N LYS A 288 -14.73 -16.33 -8.69
CA LYS A 288 -15.29 -15.90 -7.39
C LYS A 288 -14.36 -15.07 -6.50
N GLU A 289 -13.16 -14.74 -6.97
CA GLU A 289 -12.25 -13.85 -6.25
C GLU A 289 -12.40 -12.43 -6.79
N CYS A 290 -12.60 -11.44 -5.91
CA CYS A 290 -12.66 -10.03 -6.29
C CYS A 290 -11.27 -9.59 -6.77
N LYS A 291 -11.10 -9.37 -8.08
CA LYS A 291 -9.83 -8.96 -8.69
C LYS A 291 -9.72 -7.47 -8.90
N TYR A 292 -10.85 -6.79 -9.06
CA TYR A 292 -10.87 -5.38 -9.44
C TYR A 292 -12.11 -4.68 -8.94
N TYR A 293 -12.01 -3.38 -8.73
CA TYR A 293 -13.16 -2.52 -8.62
C TYR A 293 -12.91 -1.22 -9.38
N THR A 294 -13.99 -0.62 -9.85
CA THR A 294 -14.00 0.74 -10.39
C THR A 294 -15.20 1.51 -9.83
N ARG A 295 -15.18 2.83 -10.01
CA ARG A 295 -16.35 3.67 -9.78
C ARG A 295 -16.96 4.05 -11.11
N ILE A 296 -18.27 4.14 -11.15
CA ILE A 296 -18.97 4.78 -12.25
C ILE A 296 -18.63 6.27 -12.17
N ILE A 297 -17.91 6.75 -13.17
CA ILE A 297 -17.49 8.13 -13.30
C ILE A 297 -18.14 8.73 -14.54
N ASP A 298 -18.39 10.03 -14.48
CA ASP A 298 -18.77 10.83 -15.64
C ASP A 298 -17.50 11.45 -16.21
N ASP A 299 -16.94 10.82 -17.24
CA ASP A 299 -15.86 11.43 -18.02
C ASP A 299 -16.14 11.31 -19.53
N ASP A 300 -15.53 12.20 -20.31
CA ASP A 300 -15.72 12.27 -21.76
C ASP A 300 -15.23 11.02 -22.52
N GLU A 301 -14.35 10.19 -21.91
CA GLU A 301 -13.89 8.92 -22.47
C GLU A 301 -14.89 7.77 -22.24
N HIS A 302 -15.67 7.81 -21.15
CA HIS A 302 -16.63 6.80 -20.73
C HIS A 302 -18.08 7.23 -21.01
N ARG A 303 -18.37 7.66 -22.24
CA ARG A 303 -19.73 8.02 -22.70
C ARG A 303 -20.80 6.93 -22.46
N ASN A 304 -20.38 5.69 -22.19
CA ASN A 304 -21.25 4.61 -21.76
C ASN A 304 -20.81 4.10 -20.37
N PRO A 305 -21.58 4.33 -19.29
CA PRO A 305 -21.24 3.86 -17.94
C PRO A 305 -21.26 2.33 -17.81
N CYS A 306 -21.78 1.61 -18.81
CA CYS A 306 -21.72 0.16 -18.87
C CYS A 306 -20.43 -0.41 -19.44
N LEU A 307 -19.55 0.43 -19.96
CA LEU A 307 -18.35 -0.04 -20.64
C LEU A 307 -17.13 0.23 -19.78
N MET A 308 -16.53 -0.83 -19.27
CA MET A 308 -15.43 -0.77 -18.29
C MET A 308 -14.17 -1.43 -18.85
N LYS A 309 -13.00 -0.88 -18.54
CA LYS A 309 -11.71 -1.50 -18.86
C LYS A 309 -11.25 -2.42 -17.73
N LEU A 310 -11.01 -3.69 -18.05
CA LEU A 310 -10.49 -4.69 -17.12
C LEU A 310 -9.09 -5.16 -17.54
N PRO A 311 -8.07 -5.08 -16.66
CA PRO A 311 -6.73 -5.60 -16.90
C PRO A 311 -6.69 -7.08 -17.34
N TYR A 312 -5.92 -7.38 -18.39
CA TYR A 312 -5.70 -8.75 -18.85
C TYR A 312 -4.99 -9.63 -17.83
N VAL A 313 -4.17 -9.01 -16.97
CA VAL A 313 -3.35 -9.69 -15.94
C VAL A 313 -4.18 -10.41 -14.88
N PHE A 314 -5.49 -10.15 -14.80
CA PHE A 314 -6.40 -10.90 -13.92
C PHE A 314 -6.75 -12.29 -14.43
N PHE A 315 -6.43 -12.60 -15.69
CA PHE A 315 -6.75 -13.88 -16.32
C PHE A 315 -5.50 -14.70 -16.57
N GLN A 316 -5.54 -15.97 -16.19
CA GLN A 316 -4.45 -16.91 -16.46
C GLN A 316 -4.48 -17.35 -17.93
N LYS A 317 -3.31 -17.35 -18.57
CA LYS A 317 -3.18 -17.68 -20.00
C LYS A 317 -3.55 -19.15 -20.24
N ASN A 318 -4.44 -19.37 -21.20
CA ASN A 318 -4.97 -20.67 -21.61
C ASN A 318 -5.76 -21.42 -20.53
N GLU A 319 -6.23 -20.71 -19.51
CA GLU A 319 -7.10 -21.27 -18.48
C GLU A 319 -8.52 -20.71 -18.58
N LEU A 320 -9.50 -21.58 -18.36
CA LEU A 320 -10.90 -21.16 -18.30
C LEU A 320 -11.11 -20.34 -17.03
N SER A 321 -11.68 -19.16 -17.18
CA SER A 321 -11.99 -18.23 -16.11
C SER A 321 -13.48 -17.90 -16.11
N ARG A 322 -14.06 -17.73 -14.92
CA ARG A 322 -15.44 -17.27 -14.74
C ARG A 322 -15.46 -15.82 -14.30
N LEU A 323 -15.86 -14.94 -15.23
CA LEU A 323 -15.98 -13.51 -14.99
C LEU A 323 -17.40 -13.17 -14.52
N SER A 324 -17.53 -12.46 -13.41
CA SER A 324 -18.79 -11.85 -12.95
C SER A 324 -18.54 -10.47 -12.39
N TYR A 325 -19.60 -9.70 -12.14
CA TYR A 325 -19.55 -8.41 -11.50
C TYR A 325 -20.64 -8.22 -10.45
N LEU A 326 -20.41 -7.26 -9.56
CA LEU A 326 -21.33 -6.79 -8.53
C LEU A 326 -21.35 -5.26 -8.54
N VAL A 327 -22.53 -4.65 -8.57
CA VAL A 327 -22.72 -3.20 -8.52
C VAL A 327 -23.28 -2.79 -7.16
N ILE A 328 -22.65 -1.82 -6.52
CA ILE A 328 -22.90 -1.46 -5.12
C ILE A 328 -22.91 0.06 -4.98
N LYS A 329 -23.94 0.60 -4.31
CA LYS A 329 -23.97 2.02 -3.93
C LYS A 329 -22.91 2.32 -2.85
N PRO A 330 -22.49 3.59 -2.69
CA PRO A 330 -21.64 4.01 -1.57
C PRO A 330 -22.21 3.64 -0.18
N SER A 331 -23.53 3.51 -0.06
CA SER A 331 -24.20 3.04 1.17
C SER A 331 -23.97 1.56 1.48
N GLY A 332 -23.36 0.78 0.58
CA GLY A 332 -23.24 -0.68 0.67
C GLY A 332 -24.43 -1.45 0.08
N THR A 333 -25.46 -0.76 -0.44
CA THR A 333 -26.62 -1.41 -1.06
C THR A 333 -26.22 -2.05 -2.38
N ILE A 334 -26.47 -3.36 -2.54
CA ILE A 334 -26.26 -4.06 -3.81
C ILE A 334 -27.38 -3.67 -4.79
N LEU A 335 -27.00 -3.28 -6.01
CA LEU A 335 -27.92 -2.97 -7.10
C LEU A 335 -28.06 -4.11 -8.10
N ALA A 336 -26.96 -4.81 -8.37
CA ALA A 336 -26.93 -5.87 -9.35
C ALA A 336 -25.81 -6.85 -9.05
N GLU A 337 -26.08 -8.13 -9.23
CA GLU A 337 -25.06 -9.18 -9.32
C GLU A 337 -25.26 -9.94 -10.62
N SER A 338 -24.20 -10.17 -11.38
CA SER A 338 -24.30 -10.87 -12.66
C SER A 338 -24.18 -12.38 -12.49
N SER A 339 -24.85 -13.14 -13.36
CA SER A 339 -24.42 -14.52 -13.62
C SER A 339 -23.00 -14.54 -14.23
N PRO A 340 -22.17 -15.56 -13.95
CA PRO A 340 -20.82 -15.62 -14.50
C PRO A 340 -20.79 -15.95 -16.00
N THR A 341 -19.81 -15.39 -16.71
CA THR A 341 -19.46 -15.74 -18.09
C THR A 341 -18.14 -16.51 -18.12
N ASP A 342 -18.12 -17.61 -18.89
CA ASP A 342 -16.92 -18.40 -19.16
C ASP A 342 -16.05 -17.71 -20.23
N VAL A 343 -14.80 -17.39 -19.89
CA VAL A 343 -13.83 -16.73 -20.79
C VAL A 343 -12.45 -17.39 -20.71
N THR A 344 -11.69 -17.37 -21.81
CA THR A 344 -10.31 -17.89 -21.85
C THR A 344 -9.37 -16.86 -22.46
N TYR A 345 -8.40 -16.40 -21.67
CA TYR A 345 -7.37 -15.48 -22.12
C TYR A 345 -6.27 -16.24 -22.89
N ARG A 346 -6.00 -15.84 -24.14
CA ARG A 346 -5.03 -16.51 -25.03
C ARG A 346 -3.63 -15.90 -24.97
N GLY A 347 -3.43 -14.89 -24.13
CA GLY A 347 -2.14 -14.24 -23.94
C GLY A 347 -2.00 -12.93 -24.72
N ARG A 348 -0.75 -12.46 -24.77
CA ARG A 348 -0.33 -11.23 -25.46
C ARG A 348 1.00 -11.44 -26.19
N PRO A 349 1.35 -10.56 -27.14
CA PRO A 349 2.71 -10.44 -27.64
C PRO A 349 3.72 -10.20 -26.50
N ASN A 350 4.93 -10.73 -26.67
CA ASN A 350 6.03 -10.51 -25.73
C ASN A 350 6.68 -9.13 -25.95
N LYS A 351 5.92 -8.08 -25.66
CA LYS A 351 6.30 -6.67 -25.80
C LYS A 351 5.73 -5.85 -24.64
N PRO A 352 6.31 -4.68 -24.31
CA PRO A 352 5.76 -3.73 -23.33
C PRO A 352 4.30 -3.35 -23.61
N TRP A 353 3.57 -2.90 -22.59
CA TRP A 353 2.20 -2.41 -22.75
C TRP A 353 2.15 -1.12 -23.59
N THR A 354 1.15 -1.00 -24.47
CA THR A 354 1.04 0.14 -25.40
C THR A 354 0.14 1.27 -24.89
N ASP A 355 -0.74 1.01 -23.93
CA ASP A 355 -1.82 1.89 -23.49
C ASP A 355 -1.73 2.27 -21.99
N VAL A 356 -0.51 2.24 -21.44
CA VAL A 356 -0.23 2.59 -20.05
C VAL A 356 0.33 4.01 -19.93
N ASP A 357 0.11 4.63 -18.76
CA ASP A 357 0.64 5.95 -18.49
C ASP A 357 2.14 5.88 -18.15
N ARG A 358 2.96 6.48 -19.01
CA ARG A 358 4.42 6.47 -18.94
C ARG A 358 4.92 7.83 -18.48
N ILE A 359 4.82 8.07 -17.19
CA ILE A 359 5.15 9.35 -16.56
C ILE A 359 6.65 9.52 -16.29
N TYR A 360 7.40 8.41 -16.16
CA TYR A 360 8.83 8.48 -15.87
C TYR A 360 9.69 8.43 -17.13
N GLU A 361 10.88 9.02 -17.06
CA GLU A 361 11.88 8.99 -18.13
C GLU A 361 12.27 7.56 -18.54
N SER A 362 12.67 7.34 -19.80
CA SER A 362 13.20 6.04 -20.22
C SER A 362 14.45 5.64 -19.43
N CYS A 363 14.60 4.35 -19.18
CA CYS A 363 15.86 3.82 -18.64
C CYS A 363 17.02 4.01 -19.64
N LYS A 364 18.25 3.99 -19.13
CA LYS A 364 19.48 4.05 -19.94
C LYS A 364 20.17 2.69 -19.92
N VAL A 365 20.56 2.19 -21.08
CA VAL A 365 21.21 0.89 -21.22
C VAL A 365 22.70 1.08 -21.51
N TYR A 366 23.53 0.33 -20.81
CA TYR A 366 24.98 0.35 -20.96
C TYR A 366 25.49 -1.05 -21.29
N SER A 367 26.50 -1.09 -22.14
CA SER A 367 27.24 -2.30 -22.49
C SER A 367 27.97 -2.90 -21.28
N SER A 368 28.50 -4.12 -21.43
CA SER A 368 29.37 -4.76 -20.44
C SER A 368 30.65 -3.98 -20.11
N SER A 369 31.01 -2.97 -20.91
CA SER A 369 32.13 -2.06 -20.67
C SER A 369 31.69 -0.67 -20.17
N ASP A 370 30.44 -0.56 -19.70
CA ASP A 370 29.82 0.67 -19.19
C ASP A 370 29.73 1.81 -20.22
N VAL A 371 29.61 1.48 -21.51
CA VAL A 371 29.35 2.44 -22.59
C VAL A 371 27.86 2.51 -22.88
N LEU A 372 27.29 3.72 -22.90
CA LEU A 372 25.88 3.98 -23.19
C LEU A 372 25.49 3.44 -24.58
N ILE A 373 24.34 2.78 -24.65
CA ILE A 373 23.70 2.30 -25.86
C ILE A 373 22.43 3.13 -26.06
N GLU A 374 22.40 3.89 -27.15
CA GLU A 374 21.26 4.72 -27.51
C GLU A 374 20.02 3.87 -27.86
N GLN A 375 18.85 4.51 -27.84
CA GLN A 375 17.61 3.90 -28.35
C GLN A 375 17.83 3.36 -29.76
N ASP A 376 17.23 2.20 -30.05
CA ASP A 376 17.36 1.45 -31.30
C ASP A 376 18.79 0.97 -31.59
N GLY A 377 19.68 1.02 -30.59
CA GLY A 377 21.04 0.49 -30.65
C GLY A 377 21.08 -1.04 -30.74
N GLY A 378 22.17 -1.56 -31.30
CA GLY A 378 22.39 -2.99 -31.47
C GLY A 378 23.17 -3.64 -30.31
N ILE A 379 22.69 -4.78 -29.84
CA ILE A 379 23.33 -5.63 -28.82
C ILE A 379 23.90 -6.85 -29.52
N ASN A 380 25.23 -6.93 -29.55
CA ASN A 380 25.97 -8.01 -30.19
C ASN A 380 27.04 -8.56 -29.24
N ASN A 381 27.75 -9.60 -29.70
CA ASN A 381 28.79 -10.26 -28.89
C ASN A 381 29.84 -9.28 -28.34
N GLN A 382 30.19 -8.22 -29.08
CA GLN A 382 31.16 -7.23 -28.61
C GLN A 382 30.59 -6.40 -27.45
N VAL A 383 29.34 -5.95 -27.56
CA VAL A 383 28.65 -5.16 -26.52
C VAL A 383 28.59 -5.89 -25.19
N ILE A 384 28.43 -7.22 -25.20
CA ILE A 384 28.29 -8.04 -24.00
C ILE A 384 29.59 -8.77 -23.60
N SER A 385 30.69 -8.59 -24.33
CA SER A 385 31.91 -9.40 -24.19
C SER A 385 32.68 -9.26 -22.87
N ASN A 386 32.55 -8.15 -22.16
CA ASN A 386 33.29 -7.88 -20.92
C ASN A 386 32.58 -8.44 -19.66
N HIS A 387 31.52 -9.23 -19.83
CA HIS A 387 30.65 -9.71 -18.75
C HIS A 387 31.38 -10.44 -17.61
N ILE A 388 32.42 -11.22 -17.92
CA ILE A 388 33.21 -11.99 -16.93
C ILE A 388 33.88 -11.08 -15.89
N ASN A 389 34.17 -9.83 -16.26
CA ASN A 389 34.80 -8.85 -15.37
C ASN A 389 33.77 -8.07 -14.52
N ASN A 390 32.48 -8.31 -14.75
CA ASN A 390 31.40 -7.61 -14.07
C ASN A 390 30.82 -8.44 -12.92
N PRO A 391 30.30 -7.80 -11.86
CA PRO A 391 29.51 -8.48 -10.85
C PRO A 391 28.35 -9.24 -11.50
N ASN A 392 28.01 -10.41 -10.93
CA ASN A 392 26.88 -11.23 -11.36
C ASN A 392 26.92 -11.67 -12.84
N ASP A 393 28.10 -11.66 -13.47
CA ASP A 393 28.26 -12.00 -14.89
C ASP A 393 27.39 -11.12 -15.81
N ALA A 394 27.29 -9.83 -15.48
CA ALA A 394 26.42 -8.88 -16.16
C ALA A 394 26.90 -8.57 -17.59
N GLY A 395 26.05 -8.85 -18.59
CA GLY A 395 26.30 -8.49 -19.99
C GLY A 395 25.85 -7.07 -20.36
N LEU A 396 24.88 -6.52 -19.62
CA LEU A 396 24.42 -5.13 -19.74
C LEU A 396 24.12 -4.55 -18.36
N PHE A 397 24.13 -3.23 -18.26
CA PHE A 397 23.63 -2.49 -17.10
C PHE A 397 22.47 -1.60 -17.51
N VAL A 398 21.35 -1.69 -16.82
CA VAL A 398 20.19 -0.81 -17.03
C VAL A 398 20.08 0.15 -15.86
N ARG A 399 20.12 1.46 -16.14
CA ARG A 399 20.12 2.51 -15.12
C ARG A 399 18.84 3.33 -15.18
N ILE A 400 18.22 3.54 -14.03
CA ILE A 400 17.04 4.37 -13.83
C ILE A 400 17.39 5.47 -12.84
N THR A 401 16.99 6.70 -13.16
CA THR A 401 17.25 7.86 -12.31
C THR A 401 16.05 8.12 -11.41
N GLY A 402 16.27 8.20 -10.10
CA GLY A 402 15.29 8.65 -9.13
C GLY A 402 15.55 10.07 -8.63
N THR A 403 14.60 10.62 -7.89
CA THR A 403 14.68 11.97 -7.30
C THR A 403 14.02 12.05 -5.92
N ASN A 404 14.56 12.92 -5.06
CA ASN A 404 13.88 13.41 -3.85
C ASN A 404 13.20 14.78 -4.04
N ASP A 405 13.28 15.36 -5.24
CA ASP A 405 12.66 16.64 -5.53
C ASP A 405 11.17 16.47 -5.82
N ASN A 406 10.31 16.81 -4.85
CA ASN A 406 8.86 16.69 -4.97
C ASN A 406 8.26 17.42 -6.19
N SER A 407 8.95 18.40 -6.77
CA SER A 407 8.49 19.09 -7.99
C SER A 407 8.78 18.34 -9.29
N ASP A 408 9.69 17.37 -9.27
CA ASP A 408 10.03 16.54 -10.43
C ASP A 408 9.23 15.23 -10.38
N SER A 409 8.20 15.14 -11.24
CA SER A 409 7.38 13.95 -11.39
C SER A 409 7.85 13.01 -12.51
N THR A 410 8.90 13.37 -13.27
CA THR A 410 9.41 12.56 -14.39
C THR A 410 10.44 11.52 -13.94
N LYS A 411 10.82 11.53 -12.67
CA LYS A 411 11.76 10.58 -12.08
C LYS A 411 11.12 9.81 -10.94
N VAL A 412 11.59 8.58 -10.75
CA VAL A 412 11.09 7.68 -9.71
C VAL A 412 11.42 8.26 -8.33
N ARG A 413 10.48 8.17 -7.38
CA ARG A 413 10.72 8.62 -6.00
C ARG A 413 11.73 7.71 -5.31
N PHE A 414 12.59 8.30 -4.50
CA PHE A 414 13.48 7.55 -3.61
C PHE A 414 12.69 6.52 -2.77
N GLY A 415 13.28 5.36 -2.55
CA GLY A 415 12.65 4.27 -1.80
C GLY A 415 11.61 3.44 -2.56
N SER A 416 11.18 3.85 -3.75
CA SER A 416 10.20 3.10 -4.54
C SER A 416 10.77 1.73 -4.97
N GLU A 417 9.96 0.68 -4.86
CA GLU A 417 10.25 -0.59 -5.54
C GLU A 417 10.03 -0.42 -7.05
N VAL A 418 11.09 -0.65 -7.82
CA VAL A 418 11.09 -0.62 -9.28
C VAL A 418 11.14 -2.05 -9.81
N ILE A 419 10.20 -2.37 -10.70
CA ILE A 419 10.19 -3.64 -11.42
C ILE A 419 10.61 -3.36 -12.86
N LEU A 420 11.80 -3.80 -13.25
CA LEU A 420 12.30 -3.76 -14.62
C LEU A 420 12.00 -5.09 -15.31
N THR A 421 11.33 -5.09 -16.45
CA THR A 421 11.07 -6.29 -17.25
C THR A 421 11.85 -6.24 -18.55
N LEU A 422 12.70 -7.25 -18.75
CA LEU A 422 13.37 -7.55 -20.00
C LEU A 422 12.45 -8.37 -20.90
N TYR A 423 12.29 -7.93 -22.16
CA TYR A 423 11.65 -8.68 -23.22
C TYR A 423 12.67 -8.93 -24.33
N ILE A 424 12.83 -10.18 -24.78
CA ILE A 424 13.61 -10.51 -25.99
C ILE A 424 12.76 -11.37 -26.91
N ASN A 425 12.75 -11.00 -28.19
CA ASN A 425 12.18 -11.81 -29.27
C ASN A 425 13.28 -12.07 -30.29
N SER A 426 13.72 -13.32 -30.41
CA SER A 426 14.68 -13.77 -31.41
C SER A 426 14.11 -14.93 -32.20
N SER A 427 14.77 -15.36 -33.28
CA SER A 427 14.27 -16.46 -34.11
C SER A 427 14.28 -17.81 -33.39
N ASN A 428 15.18 -17.97 -32.42
CA ASN A 428 15.36 -19.19 -31.66
C ASN A 428 14.70 -19.18 -30.27
N ARG A 429 14.35 -18.01 -29.71
CA ARG A 429 13.73 -17.95 -28.38
C ARG A 429 12.94 -16.66 -28.09
N THR A 430 12.13 -16.74 -27.04
CA THR A 430 11.39 -15.61 -26.48
C THR A 430 11.63 -15.57 -24.98
N THR A 431 12.06 -14.42 -24.48
CA THR A 431 12.39 -14.22 -23.07
C THR A 431 11.53 -13.10 -22.49
N LYS A 432 10.97 -13.34 -21.30
CA LYS A 432 10.37 -12.31 -20.44
C LYS A 432 10.90 -12.51 -19.03
N GLN A 433 11.69 -11.56 -18.52
CA GLN A 433 12.31 -11.68 -17.21
C GLN A 433 12.13 -10.39 -16.40
N PRO A 434 11.42 -10.42 -15.26
CA PRO A 434 11.37 -9.30 -14.34
C PRO A 434 12.60 -9.29 -13.41
N PHE A 435 13.01 -8.09 -13.03
CA PHE A 435 14.03 -7.77 -12.04
C PHE A 435 13.43 -6.76 -11.06
N LYS A 436 13.73 -6.90 -9.77
CA LYS A 436 13.27 -5.98 -8.72
C LYS A 436 14.44 -5.25 -8.10
N GLY A 437 14.27 -3.96 -7.86
CA GLY A 437 15.26 -3.11 -7.20
C GLY A 437 14.56 -2.01 -6.42
N ILE A 438 15.21 -1.49 -5.39
CA ILE A 438 14.68 -0.37 -4.60
C ILE A 438 15.47 0.87 -5.01
N MET A 439 14.77 1.92 -5.47
CA MET A 439 15.39 3.21 -5.75
C MET A 439 16.11 3.70 -4.49
N PRO A 440 17.40 4.08 -4.54
CA PRO A 440 18.12 4.49 -3.34
C PRO A 440 17.39 5.59 -2.57
N TYR A 441 17.49 5.54 -1.24
CA TYR A 441 16.89 6.54 -0.35
C TYR A 441 17.71 7.82 -0.25
N GLN A 442 18.90 7.86 -0.85
CA GLN A 442 19.84 8.96 -0.77
C GLN A 442 20.39 9.29 -2.15
N PRO A 443 20.71 10.56 -2.41
CA PRO A 443 21.30 10.97 -3.68
C PRO A 443 22.70 10.38 -3.87
N ASP A 444 23.10 10.17 -5.12
CA ASP A 444 24.43 9.64 -5.48
C ASP A 444 25.58 10.55 -4.98
N LYS A 445 25.28 11.83 -4.76
CA LYS A 445 26.21 12.84 -4.26
C LYS A 445 25.60 13.55 -3.06
N ILE A 446 26.42 13.82 -2.04
CA ILE A 446 26.01 14.57 -0.85
C ILE A 446 25.43 15.93 -1.27
N GLY A 447 24.21 16.23 -0.81
CA GLY A 447 23.48 17.45 -1.18
C GLY A 447 22.87 17.45 -2.59
N GLY A 448 23.00 16.35 -3.34
CA GLY A 448 22.34 16.15 -4.62
C GLY A 448 20.85 15.85 -4.48
N LYS A 449 20.15 15.79 -5.62
CA LYS A 449 18.71 15.48 -5.68
C LYS A 449 18.39 14.15 -6.33
N THR A 450 19.35 13.55 -7.04
CA THR A 450 19.12 12.35 -7.85
C THR A 450 19.94 11.17 -7.35
N ALA A 451 19.40 9.98 -7.57
CA ALA A 451 20.07 8.72 -7.30
C ALA A 451 19.93 7.78 -8.51
N THR A 452 20.87 6.85 -8.67
CA THR A 452 20.87 5.90 -9.77
C THR A 452 20.60 4.48 -9.26
N LEU A 453 19.48 3.89 -9.69
CA LEU A 453 19.25 2.46 -9.53
C LEU A 453 19.81 1.72 -10.75
N THR A 454 20.69 0.74 -10.51
CA THR A 454 21.30 -0.08 -11.57
C THR A 454 20.82 -1.52 -11.46
N PHE A 455 20.40 -2.08 -12.59
CA PHE A 455 20.09 -3.49 -12.77
C PHE A 455 21.17 -4.15 -13.61
N ASP A 456 21.76 -5.20 -13.05
CA ASP A 456 22.70 -6.08 -13.74
C ASP A 456 21.90 -7.09 -14.57
N ILE A 457 22.05 -7.06 -15.90
CA ILE A 457 21.38 -8.01 -16.79
C ILE A 457 22.33 -9.18 -17.09
N PRO A 458 22.03 -10.40 -16.63
CA PRO A 458 22.92 -11.54 -16.78
C PRO A 458 23.23 -11.87 -18.25
N PHE A 459 24.50 -12.19 -18.53
CA PHE A 459 24.97 -12.56 -19.87
C PHE A 459 24.21 -13.74 -20.48
N ASN A 460 23.81 -14.73 -19.68
CA ASN A 460 23.07 -15.91 -20.16
C ASN A 460 21.66 -15.60 -20.72
N LEU A 461 21.08 -14.44 -20.39
CA LEU A 461 19.83 -13.97 -20.99
C LEU A 461 20.08 -13.24 -22.32
N LEU A 462 21.33 -12.87 -22.60
CA LEU A 462 21.73 -12.02 -23.71
C LEU A 462 22.50 -12.77 -24.80
N ASN A 463 23.17 -13.88 -24.46
CA ASN A 463 23.87 -14.73 -25.42
C ASN A 463 22.92 -15.63 -26.23
N ASP A 464 23.33 -16.12 -27.39
CA ASP A 464 22.52 -17.03 -28.22
C ASP A 464 21.12 -16.48 -28.60
N ASN A 465 21.04 -15.21 -28.99
CA ASN A 465 19.83 -14.62 -29.57
C ASN A 465 20.05 -14.43 -31.08
N LEU A 466 19.52 -15.34 -31.89
CA LEU A 466 19.70 -15.32 -33.33
C LEU A 466 18.74 -14.35 -34.03
N ALA A 467 19.21 -13.70 -35.09
CA ALA A 467 18.37 -12.88 -35.95
C ALA A 467 17.26 -13.71 -36.62
N PHE A 468 16.15 -13.05 -36.97
CA PHE A 468 15.15 -13.61 -37.87
C PHE A 468 15.67 -13.59 -39.32
N PRO A 469 15.04 -14.34 -40.25
CA PRO A 469 15.49 -14.38 -41.64
C PRO A 469 15.59 -13.01 -42.34
N TYR A 470 14.83 -12.01 -41.88
CA TYR A 470 14.71 -10.70 -42.53
C TYR A 470 14.92 -9.49 -41.61
N HIS A 471 15.18 -9.70 -40.32
CA HIS A 471 15.45 -8.63 -39.36
C HIS A 471 16.16 -9.17 -38.12
N ASP A 472 16.80 -8.29 -37.36
CA ASP A 472 17.44 -8.64 -36.10
C ASP A 472 16.42 -9.05 -35.04
N GLY A 473 16.89 -9.69 -33.96
CA GLY A 473 16.06 -9.88 -32.78
C GLY A 473 15.68 -8.53 -32.15
N GLU A 474 14.58 -8.51 -31.40
CA GLU A 474 14.13 -7.33 -30.67
C GLU A 474 14.44 -7.49 -29.18
N ILE A 475 14.85 -6.40 -28.53
CA ILE A 475 15.01 -6.33 -27.08
C ILE A 475 14.33 -5.06 -26.54
N PHE A 476 13.62 -5.20 -25.41
CA PHE A 476 12.97 -4.10 -24.72
C PHE A 476 13.28 -4.15 -23.23
N PHE A 477 13.46 -2.96 -22.66
CA PHE A 477 13.48 -2.73 -21.21
C PHE A 477 12.30 -1.80 -20.87
N ASP A 478 11.37 -2.33 -20.11
CA ASP A 478 10.19 -1.63 -19.60
C ASP A 478 10.22 -1.66 -18.08
N TYR A 479 9.92 -0.56 -17.41
CA TYR A 479 9.90 -0.56 -15.96
C TYR A 479 8.68 0.14 -15.39
N GLN A 480 8.30 -0.28 -14.20
CA GLN A 480 7.11 0.17 -13.50
C GLN A 480 7.34 0.31 -12.00
N ILE A 481 6.51 1.14 -11.38
CA ILE A 481 6.35 1.28 -9.93
C ILE A 481 4.97 0.74 -9.57
N GLY A 482 4.93 -0.27 -8.71
CA GLY A 482 3.73 -1.09 -8.48
C GLY A 482 3.60 -2.25 -9.48
N ASN A 483 2.62 -3.11 -9.28
CA ASN A 483 2.34 -4.28 -10.11
C ASN A 483 1.26 -3.96 -11.15
N ASP A 484 1.19 -4.71 -12.26
CA ASP A 484 0.16 -4.51 -13.30
C ASP A 484 -1.29 -4.63 -12.77
N ASN A 485 -1.46 -5.29 -11.62
CA ASN A 485 -2.74 -5.44 -10.93
C ASN A 485 -3.11 -4.22 -10.06
N ASP A 486 -2.15 -3.34 -9.76
CA ASP A 486 -2.34 -2.19 -8.90
C ASP A 486 -2.98 -1.05 -9.70
N ARG A 487 -3.99 -0.38 -9.11
CA ARG A 487 -4.68 0.74 -9.76
C ARG A 487 -3.76 1.94 -10.01
N GLY A 488 -2.79 2.14 -9.13
CA GLY A 488 -1.82 3.24 -9.18
C GLY A 488 -0.50 2.87 -9.85
N VAL A 489 -0.43 1.77 -10.60
CA VAL A 489 0.79 1.40 -11.31
C VAL A 489 1.16 2.48 -12.33
N THR A 490 2.42 2.88 -12.31
CA THR A 490 2.99 3.89 -13.21
C THR A 490 4.21 3.34 -13.90
N TYR A 491 4.48 3.80 -15.12
CA TYR A 491 5.53 3.25 -15.97
C TYR A 491 6.56 4.32 -16.34
N GLY A 492 7.77 3.86 -16.64
CA GLY A 492 8.75 4.67 -17.35
C GLY A 492 8.65 4.55 -18.86
N GLY A 493 9.42 5.38 -19.55
CA GLY A 493 9.64 5.22 -20.98
C GLY A 493 10.32 3.88 -21.30
N ILE A 494 9.97 3.33 -22.47
CA ILE A 494 10.54 2.06 -22.95
C ILE A 494 11.90 2.37 -23.59
N TRP A 495 12.92 1.58 -23.23
CA TRP A 495 14.10 1.46 -24.08
C TRP A 495 13.93 0.26 -25.02
N SER A 496 14.13 0.46 -26.32
CA SER A 496 14.08 -0.57 -27.35
C SER A 496 15.40 -0.63 -28.11
N GLY A 497 15.75 -1.81 -28.59
CA GLY A 497 16.93 -2.04 -29.41
C GLY A 497 16.85 -3.34 -30.21
N HIS A 498 17.95 -3.61 -30.91
CA HIS A 498 18.14 -4.83 -31.69
C HIS A 498 19.11 -5.77 -30.99
N ILE A 499 18.92 -7.08 -31.11
CA ILE A 499 19.82 -8.07 -30.51
C ILE A 499 20.16 -9.19 -31.49
N VAL A 500 21.46 -9.41 -31.69
CA VAL A 500 22.01 -10.53 -32.47
C VAL A 500 23.30 -10.99 -31.80
N THR A 501 23.23 -12.15 -31.14
CA THR A 501 24.35 -12.72 -30.39
C THR A 501 24.50 -14.20 -30.71
N PHE A 502 25.74 -14.66 -30.66
CA PHE A 502 26.13 -16.05 -30.91
C PHE A 502 26.85 -16.58 -29.67
N LEU A 503 26.82 -17.91 -29.49
CA LEU A 503 27.53 -18.60 -28.43
C LEU A 503 29.04 -18.32 -28.43
#